data_AF-A0A3S0EW20-F1
#
_entry.id   AF-A0A3S0EW20-F1
#
_cell.length_a   1.000
_cell.length_b   1.000
_cell.length_c   1.000
_cell.angle_alpha   90.00
_cell.angle_beta   90.00
_cell.angle_gamma   90.00
#
_symmetry.space_group_name_H-M   'P 1'
#
loop_
_entity.id
_entity.type
_entity.pdbx_description
1 polymer ?
#
loop_
_entity_poly.entity_id
_entity_poly.type
_entity_poly.pdbx_seq_one_letter_code
_entity_poly.pdbx_strand_id
1 'polypeptide(L)'
;MKNIVKSLICGAALAVMICPSVQAAVVPYSISELNARYPGLANGFNDERLYDAVRLGTAAEFEQELHLPPNWTGDQYARAEALRKLTKIRAKYGLLNNFTRDLIVENQAAIIVNEFLKEYKLSAHFTQADLVRGNGERRVAREQGMEAPAGAADYAAFAGTQRSNRFIRNWHLSEHWSFEELLAVVGPEKGASLSRQYSIHAGMSHDEIVAALGWQEVKAYAEEKKLPVNFTADEAVQAEGALSLRNVREDFWGAAPLTGEINEEWLIRNARIKASFYLTKDYPGLQGNFDEKQLFDYLIKDADKEMRDCYGFVGPYGEADVAKAAADSLLAETRLEYDLPLHFSQEQLDTAMKARKRYVPIY
;
A
#
# COMPACT_ATOMS: atom_id res chain seq x y z
N MET A 1 6.25 -42.17 6.92
CA MET A 1 6.83 -41.20 5.97
C MET A 1 5.75 -40.38 5.22
N LYS A 2 4.73 -39.85 5.90
CA LYS A 2 3.70 -38.97 5.28
C LYS A 2 3.38 -37.69 6.08
N ASN A 3 4.09 -37.41 7.18
CA ASN A 3 3.85 -36.24 8.04
C ASN A 3 5.02 -35.24 8.10
N ILE A 4 6.09 -35.42 7.31
CA ILE A 4 7.28 -34.54 7.34
C ILE A 4 7.15 -33.36 6.36
N VAL A 5 6.24 -33.43 5.38
CA VAL A 5 6.13 -32.41 4.31
C VAL A 5 5.31 -31.18 4.75
N LYS A 6 4.50 -31.28 5.82
CA LYS A 6 3.73 -30.11 6.32
C LYS A 6 4.55 -29.19 7.25
N SER A 7 5.69 -29.64 7.75
CA SER A 7 6.57 -28.86 8.63
C SER A 7 7.60 -28.01 7.89
N LEU A 8 7.72 -28.17 6.57
CA LEU A 8 8.75 -27.55 5.74
C LEU A 8 8.31 -26.22 5.06
N ILE A 9 7.12 -25.71 5.39
CA ILE A 9 6.56 -24.48 4.78
C ILE A 9 6.38 -23.35 5.82
N CYS A 10 6.71 -23.54 7.10
CA CYS A 10 6.61 -22.49 8.13
C CYS A 10 7.95 -21.79 8.49
N GLY A 11 9.04 -22.09 7.80
CA GLY A 11 10.32 -21.36 7.96
C GLY A 11 10.39 -20.19 6.99
N ALA A 12 9.75 -19.08 7.33
CA ALA A 12 9.92 -17.80 6.65
C ALA A 12 9.44 -16.65 7.55
N ALA A 13 10.35 -16.13 8.39
CA ALA A 13 10.46 -14.72 8.81
C ALA A 13 11.05 -14.61 10.22
N LEU A 14 12.32 -14.22 10.33
CA LEU A 14 12.74 -13.40 11.47
C LEU A 14 13.22 -12.01 11.04
N ALA A 15 12.99 -11.62 9.78
CA ALA A 15 13.54 -10.39 9.19
C ALA A 15 12.55 -9.25 8.99
N VAL A 16 11.24 -9.50 9.04
CA VAL A 16 10.26 -8.44 8.79
C VAL A 16 9.15 -8.60 9.80
N MET A 17 9.13 -7.70 10.79
CA MET A 17 7.97 -7.30 11.62
C MET A 17 6.92 -8.39 11.88
N ILE A 18 6.84 -8.87 13.13
CA ILE A 18 5.64 -9.40 13.82
C ILE A 18 4.43 -9.49 12.87
N CYS A 19 4.19 -10.69 12.36
CA CYS A 19 3.73 -10.94 10.99
C CYS A 19 2.46 -10.15 10.62
N PRO A 20 2.47 -9.40 9.51
CA PRO A 20 1.55 -9.78 8.43
C PRO A 20 2.16 -9.63 7.03
N SER A 21 1.78 -10.56 6.15
CA SER A 21 1.99 -10.64 4.69
C SER A 21 3.30 -11.29 4.18
N VAL A 22 3.30 -12.63 4.11
CA VAL A 22 4.31 -13.38 3.36
C VAL A 22 3.90 -13.45 1.89
N GLN A 23 4.36 -12.46 1.12
CA GLN A 23 4.53 -12.55 -0.34
C GLN A 23 5.56 -11.52 -0.80
N ALA A 24 6.77 -11.64 -0.25
CA ALA A 24 7.98 -11.15 -0.89
C ALA A 24 8.95 -12.32 -0.94
N ALA A 25 9.47 -12.65 -2.11
CA ALA A 25 10.60 -13.56 -2.23
C ALA A 25 11.79 -12.89 -1.51
N VAL A 26 12.02 -13.28 -0.26
CA VAL A 26 13.02 -12.67 0.62
C VAL A 26 14.40 -13.05 0.09
N VAL A 27 15.19 -12.06 -0.26
CA VAL A 27 16.62 -12.22 -0.58
C VAL A 27 17.34 -12.63 0.72
N PRO A 28 18.12 -13.73 0.74
CA PRO A 28 18.77 -14.22 1.95
C PRO A 28 19.89 -13.28 2.42
N TYR A 29 20.17 -13.30 3.73
CA TYR A 29 21.22 -12.50 4.35
C TYR A 29 22.61 -12.79 3.75
N SER A 30 23.29 -11.73 3.35
CA SER A 30 24.74 -11.69 3.17
C SER A 30 25.48 -11.93 4.49
N ILE A 31 26.74 -12.36 4.42
CA ILE A 31 27.60 -12.49 5.60
C ILE A 31 27.75 -11.14 6.33
N SER A 32 27.77 -10.03 5.60
CA SER A 32 27.73 -8.70 6.20
C SER A 32 26.45 -8.45 7.00
N GLU A 33 25.30 -8.92 6.53
CA GLU A 33 24.03 -8.80 7.26
C GLU A 33 23.98 -9.76 8.46
N LEU A 34 24.51 -10.98 8.34
CA LEU A 34 24.65 -11.90 9.47
C LEU A 34 25.55 -11.32 10.56
N ASN A 35 26.72 -10.75 10.20
CA ASN A 35 27.63 -10.13 11.15
C ASN A 35 27.04 -8.85 11.76
N ALA A 36 26.29 -8.06 10.98
CA ALA A 36 25.61 -6.88 11.50
C ALA A 36 24.50 -7.25 12.50
N ARG A 37 23.77 -8.32 12.21
CA ARG A 37 22.66 -8.79 13.05
C ARG A 37 23.13 -9.58 14.27
N TYR A 38 24.22 -10.33 14.16
CA TYR A 38 24.82 -11.11 15.24
C TYR A 38 26.26 -10.66 15.48
N PRO A 39 26.48 -9.54 16.21
CA PRO A 39 27.82 -8.98 16.42
C PRO A 39 28.80 -9.92 17.14
N GLY A 40 28.28 -10.94 17.85
CA GLY A 40 29.08 -11.99 18.48
C GLY A 40 29.59 -13.08 17.52
N LEU A 41 29.18 -13.06 16.24
CA LEU A 41 29.61 -14.01 15.23
C LEU A 41 31.03 -13.65 14.75
N ALA A 42 32.02 -14.41 15.22
CA ALA A 42 33.41 -14.20 14.82
C ALA A 42 33.65 -14.58 13.36
N ASN A 43 34.58 -13.88 12.68
CA ASN A 43 35.07 -14.28 11.36
C ASN A 43 35.65 -15.71 11.40
N GLY A 44 35.45 -16.46 10.32
CA GLY A 44 35.77 -17.88 10.22
C GLY A 44 34.82 -18.77 11.02
N PHE A 45 33.53 -18.40 11.14
CA PHE A 45 32.56 -19.21 11.89
C PHE A 45 32.27 -20.56 11.21
N ASN A 46 31.76 -21.51 11.99
CA ASN A 46 31.10 -22.72 11.53
C ASN A 46 29.62 -22.66 11.91
N ASP A 47 28.83 -23.63 11.45
CA ASP A 47 27.39 -23.72 11.76
C ASP A 47 27.10 -23.73 13.26
N GLU A 48 27.94 -24.35 14.09
CA GLU A 48 27.83 -24.33 15.56
C GLU A 48 27.96 -22.92 16.15
N ARG A 49 28.95 -22.13 15.71
CA ARG A 49 29.10 -20.74 16.16
C ARG A 49 27.98 -19.84 15.64
N LEU A 50 27.49 -20.09 14.42
CA LEU A 50 26.32 -19.41 13.89
C LEU A 50 25.07 -19.77 14.71
N TYR A 51 24.89 -21.04 15.07
CA TYR A 51 23.82 -21.50 15.96
C TYR A 51 23.82 -20.73 17.28
N ASP A 52 24.96 -20.71 17.97
CA ASP A 52 25.07 -20.04 19.27
C ASP A 52 24.84 -18.53 19.18
N ALA A 53 25.35 -17.89 18.13
CA ALA A 53 25.16 -16.47 17.91
C ALA A 53 23.67 -16.12 17.67
N VAL A 54 22.96 -16.93 16.89
CA VAL A 54 21.51 -16.76 16.64
C VAL A 54 20.73 -16.99 17.92
N ARG A 55 21.03 -18.08 18.64
CA ARG A 55 20.37 -18.41 19.90
C ARG A 55 20.50 -17.27 20.92
N LEU A 56 21.70 -16.72 21.10
CA LEU A 56 21.94 -15.60 22.01
C LEU A 56 21.30 -14.29 21.51
N GLY A 57 21.34 -14.03 20.20
CA GLY A 57 20.74 -12.84 19.61
C GLY A 57 19.22 -12.82 19.79
N THR A 58 18.54 -13.95 19.52
CA THR A 58 17.09 -14.10 19.70
C THR A 58 16.67 -13.91 21.16
N ALA A 59 17.42 -14.46 22.11
CA ALA A 59 17.19 -14.23 23.54
C ALA A 59 17.25 -12.72 23.89
N ALA A 60 18.32 -12.04 23.46
CA ALA A 60 18.52 -10.61 23.72
C ALA A 60 17.45 -9.72 23.08
N GLU A 61 16.97 -10.06 21.87
CA GLU A 61 15.87 -9.35 21.19
C GLU A 61 14.60 -9.35 22.07
N PHE A 62 14.25 -10.48 22.70
CA PHE A 62 13.07 -10.56 23.58
C PHE A 62 13.24 -9.75 24.87
N GLU A 63 14.43 -9.76 25.48
CA GLU A 63 14.73 -8.93 26.65
C GLU A 63 14.63 -7.44 26.30
N GLN A 64 15.16 -7.03 25.15
CA GLN A 64 15.20 -5.64 24.73
C GLN A 64 13.82 -5.11 24.29
N GLU A 65 13.10 -5.87 23.46
CA GLU A 65 11.85 -5.39 22.84
C GLU A 65 10.62 -5.63 23.70
N LEU A 66 10.60 -6.74 24.46
CA LEU A 66 9.45 -7.14 25.29
C LEU A 66 9.70 -6.98 26.78
N HIS A 67 10.91 -6.55 27.19
CA HIS A 67 11.31 -6.41 28.59
C HIS A 67 11.09 -7.71 29.39
N LEU A 68 11.27 -8.86 28.73
CA LEU A 68 11.16 -10.16 29.38
C LEU A 68 12.41 -10.43 30.22
N PRO A 69 12.27 -11.04 31.41
CA PRO A 69 13.42 -11.48 32.18
C PRO A 69 14.08 -12.71 31.51
N PRO A 70 15.35 -13.00 31.84
CA PRO A 70 15.97 -14.26 31.45
C PRO A 70 15.15 -15.46 31.93
N ASN A 71 15.15 -16.53 31.14
CA ASN A 71 14.40 -17.77 31.33
C ASN A 71 12.89 -17.60 31.38
N TRP A 72 12.35 -16.70 30.55
CA TRP A 72 10.90 -16.49 30.45
C TRP A 72 10.16 -17.74 29.95
N THR A 73 8.89 -17.87 30.33
CA THR A 73 7.95 -18.89 29.85
C THR A 73 7.07 -18.37 28.72
N GLY A 74 6.50 -19.26 27.91
CA GLY A 74 5.58 -18.90 26.83
C GLY A 74 4.40 -18.04 27.29
N ASP A 75 3.88 -18.29 28.49
CA ASP A 75 2.83 -17.45 29.10
C ASP A 75 3.33 -16.02 29.39
N GLN A 76 4.58 -15.85 29.81
CA GLN A 76 5.17 -14.53 30.04
C GLN A 76 5.38 -13.79 28.71
N TYR A 77 5.87 -14.50 27.68
CA TYR A 77 5.98 -13.95 26.32
C TYR A 77 4.63 -13.48 25.79
N ALA A 78 3.62 -14.35 25.81
CA ALA A 78 2.30 -14.04 25.25
C ALA A 78 1.65 -12.84 25.94
N ARG A 79 1.85 -12.69 27.27
CA ARG A 79 1.39 -11.50 28.02
C ARG A 79 2.14 -10.22 27.66
N ALA A 80 3.46 -10.28 27.53
CA ALA A 80 4.27 -9.11 27.17
C ALA A 80 3.92 -8.62 25.76
N GLU A 81 3.80 -9.55 24.81
CA GLU A 81 3.43 -9.24 23.43
C GLU A 81 1.98 -8.72 23.32
N ALA A 82 1.04 -9.32 24.04
CA ALA A 82 -0.33 -8.81 24.15
C ALA A 82 -0.37 -7.38 24.71
N LEU A 83 0.49 -7.07 25.70
CA LEU A 83 0.54 -5.73 26.31
C LEU A 83 1.10 -4.71 25.31
N ARG A 84 2.12 -5.10 24.54
CA ARG A 84 2.69 -4.29 23.45
C ARG A 84 1.65 -4.02 22.36
N LYS A 85 0.92 -5.04 21.90
CA LYS A 85 -0.21 -4.91 20.94
C LYS A 85 -1.31 -4.00 21.51
N LEU A 86 -1.73 -4.20 22.76
CA LEU A 86 -2.73 -3.37 23.45
C LEU A 86 -2.29 -1.90 23.56
N THR A 87 -1.01 -1.65 23.85
CA THR A 87 -0.44 -0.31 23.94
C THR A 87 -0.49 0.41 22.58
N LYS A 88 -0.18 -0.29 21.49
CA LYS A 88 -0.34 0.24 20.13
C LYS A 88 -1.80 0.57 19.80
N ILE A 89 -2.75 -0.28 20.20
CA ILE A 89 -4.19 -0.02 20.01
C ILE A 89 -4.61 1.23 20.78
N ARG A 90 -4.23 1.35 22.06
CA ARG A 90 -4.51 2.53 22.87
C ARG A 90 -3.95 3.80 22.24
N ALA A 91 -2.68 3.77 21.80
CA ALA A 91 -2.04 4.91 21.15
C ALA A 91 -2.73 5.30 19.83
N LYS A 92 -3.04 4.32 18.97
CA LYS A 92 -3.69 4.53 17.68
C LYS A 92 -5.05 5.21 17.82
N TYR A 93 -5.83 4.83 18.83
CA TYR A 93 -7.20 5.28 19.01
C TYR A 93 -7.38 6.29 20.16
N GLY A 94 -6.29 6.78 20.76
CA GLY A 94 -6.34 7.76 21.86
C GLY A 94 -7.08 7.25 23.12
N LEU A 95 -7.02 5.94 23.39
CA LEU A 95 -7.80 5.32 24.45
C LEU A 95 -7.08 5.32 25.80
N LEU A 96 -7.82 5.59 26.87
CA LEU A 96 -7.40 5.34 28.25
C LEU A 96 -7.66 3.88 28.65
N ASN A 97 -7.24 3.51 29.85
CA ASN A 97 -7.54 2.20 30.43
C ASN A 97 -9.06 1.97 30.58
N ASN A 98 -9.46 0.70 30.61
CA ASN A 98 -10.84 0.23 30.75
C ASN A 98 -11.77 0.68 29.61
N PHE A 99 -11.25 0.81 28.39
CA PHE A 99 -12.08 1.10 27.22
C PHE A 99 -12.99 -0.08 26.87
N THR A 100 -14.03 0.21 26.08
CA THR A 100 -14.94 -0.77 25.49
C THR A 100 -14.78 -0.79 23.96
N ARG A 101 -15.33 -1.81 23.32
CA ARG A 101 -15.41 -1.91 21.86
C ARG A 101 -16.01 -0.65 21.25
N ASP A 102 -17.08 -0.12 21.84
CA ASP A 102 -17.76 1.05 21.30
C ASP A 102 -16.85 2.27 21.29
N LEU A 103 -15.98 2.44 22.29
CA LEU A 103 -14.96 3.50 22.27
C LEU A 103 -13.95 3.31 21.12
N ILE A 104 -13.56 2.08 20.80
CA ILE A 104 -12.69 1.83 19.63
C ILE A 104 -13.43 2.20 18.35
N VAL A 105 -14.70 1.79 18.21
CA VAL A 105 -15.54 2.08 17.05
C VAL A 105 -15.67 3.59 16.85
N GLU A 106 -15.98 4.35 17.91
CA GLU A 106 -16.15 5.80 17.82
C GLU A 106 -14.84 6.51 17.45
N ASN A 107 -13.72 6.14 18.08
CA ASN A 107 -12.42 6.75 17.76
C ASN A 107 -11.94 6.39 16.35
N GLN A 108 -12.15 5.15 15.90
CA GLN A 108 -11.84 4.76 14.53
C GLN A 108 -12.75 5.46 13.51
N ALA A 109 -14.04 5.61 13.82
CA ALA A 109 -14.96 6.35 12.97
C ALA A 109 -14.55 7.82 12.87
N ALA A 110 -14.13 8.46 13.97
CA ALA A 110 -13.62 9.81 13.98
C ALA A 110 -12.35 9.96 13.11
N ILE A 111 -11.43 9.00 13.15
CA ILE A 111 -10.25 8.99 12.26
C ILE A 111 -10.70 8.92 10.79
N ILE A 112 -11.60 7.99 10.43
CA ILE A 112 -12.11 7.83 9.07
C ILE A 112 -12.79 9.12 8.58
N VAL A 113 -13.63 9.74 9.42
CA VAL A 113 -14.32 11.01 9.10
C VAL A 113 -13.31 12.13 8.89
N ASN A 114 -12.33 12.29 9.78
CA ASN A 114 -11.32 13.34 9.68
C ASN A 114 -10.44 13.18 8.44
N GLU A 115 -10.04 11.96 8.11
CA GLU A 115 -9.30 11.65 6.88
C GLU A 115 -10.12 11.99 5.65
N PHE A 116 -11.40 11.62 5.62
CA PHE A 116 -12.33 11.95 4.54
C PHE A 116 -12.47 13.47 4.36
N LEU A 117 -12.81 14.20 5.44
CA LEU A 117 -12.97 15.66 5.37
C LEU A 117 -11.69 16.36 4.89
N LYS A 118 -10.53 15.90 5.36
CA LYS A 118 -9.22 16.43 4.92
C LYS A 118 -8.94 16.12 3.45
N GLU A 119 -9.19 14.89 3.01
CA GLU A 119 -8.95 14.46 1.63
C GLU A 119 -9.80 15.26 0.63
N TYR A 120 -11.06 15.50 0.98
CA TYR A 120 -12.03 16.19 0.13
C TYR A 120 -12.11 17.71 0.40
N LYS A 121 -11.31 18.24 1.34
CA LYS A 121 -11.32 19.65 1.77
C LYS A 121 -12.72 20.15 2.18
N LEU A 122 -13.45 19.30 2.90
CA LEU A 122 -14.81 19.57 3.34
C LEU A 122 -14.83 20.12 4.77
N SER A 123 -15.84 20.95 5.05
CA SER A 123 -16.18 21.33 6.42
C SER A 123 -16.88 20.17 7.13
N ALA A 124 -16.95 20.22 8.47
CA ALA A 124 -17.65 19.19 9.25
C ALA A 124 -19.13 19.04 8.83
N HIS A 125 -19.78 20.15 8.49
CA HIS A 125 -21.21 20.20 8.15
C HIS A 125 -21.45 20.28 6.62
N PHE A 126 -20.68 19.52 5.85
CA PHE A 126 -20.76 19.56 4.39
C PHE A 126 -22.08 19.00 3.85
N THR A 127 -22.48 19.51 2.69
CA THR A 127 -23.57 18.97 1.87
C THR A 127 -23.03 18.09 0.74
N GLN A 128 -23.87 17.26 0.13
CA GLN A 128 -23.46 16.51 -1.06
C GLN A 128 -22.97 17.43 -2.19
N ALA A 129 -23.56 18.63 -2.32
CA ALA A 129 -23.11 19.62 -3.30
C ALA A 129 -21.68 20.07 -3.04
N ASP A 130 -21.30 20.25 -1.77
CA ASP A 130 -19.91 20.58 -1.38
C ASP A 130 -18.96 19.44 -1.72
N LEU A 131 -19.35 18.19 -1.49
CA LEU A 131 -18.56 17.01 -1.86
C LEU A 131 -18.36 16.90 -3.38
N VAL A 132 -19.43 17.08 -4.15
CA VAL A 132 -19.38 17.08 -5.63
C VAL A 132 -18.49 18.20 -6.12
N ARG A 133 -18.65 19.41 -5.59
CA ARG A 133 -17.88 20.58 -5.99
C ARG A 133 -16.40 20.43 -5.63
N GLY A 134 -16.09 20.14 -4.37
CA GLY A 134 -14.71 20.04 -3.89
C GLY A 134 -13.89 18.99 -4.62
N ASN A 135 -14.46 17.80 -4.88
CA ASN A 135 -13.73 16.79 -5.64
C ASN A 135 -13.77 17.03 -7.16
N GLY A 136 -14.91 17.52 -7.67
CA GLY A 136 -15.07 17.87 -9.07
C GLY A 136 -14.06 18.95 -9.50
N GLU A 137 -13.91 20.02 -8.73
CA GLU A 137 -12.93 21.08 -9.01
C GLU A 137 -11.50 20.54 -9.07
N ARG A 138 -11.11 19.72 -8.09
CA ARG A 138 -9.77 19.10 -8.04
C ARG A 138 -9.52 18.17 -9.23
N ARG A 139 -10.50 17.34 -9.59
CA ARG A 139 -10.36 16.36 -10.67
C ARG A 139 -10.37 17.03 -12.04
N VAL A 140 -11.27 17.97 -12.29
CA VAL A 140 -11.29 18.72 -13.56
C VAL A 140 -9.95 19.43 -13.78
N ALA A 141 -9.47 20.17 -12.78
CA ALA A 141 -8.18 20.85 -12.87
C ALA A 141 -7.04 19.86 -13.20
N ARG A 142 -7.01 18.70 -12.53
CA ARG A 142 -6.01 17.64 -12.78
C ARG A 142 -6.12 17.02 -14.18
N GLU A 143 -7.33 16.65 -14.61
CA GLU A 143 -7.58 16.01 -15.91
C GLU A 143 -7.28 16.97 -17.05
N GLN A 144 -7.65 18.24 -16.90
CA GLN A 144 -7.33 19.29 -17.86
C GLN A 144 -5.86 19.71 -17.81
N GLY A 145 -5.12 19.35 -16.76
CA GLY A 145 -3.73 19.78 -16.54
C GLY A 145 -3.60 21.27 -16.20
N MET A 146 -4.65 21.88 -15.65
CA MET A 146 -4.76 23.31 -15.34
C MET A 146 -4.78 23.53 -13.81
N GLU A 147 -4.49 24.76 -13.37
CA GLU A 147 -4.52 25.10 -11.93
C GLU A 147 -5.94 25.18 -11.36
N ALA A 148 -6.93 25.46 -12.21
CA ALA A 148 -8.33 25.57 -11.86
C ALA A 148 -9.20 24.99 -12.98
N PRO A 149 -10.45 24.59 -12.67
CA PRO A 149 -11.40 24.14 -13.68
C PRO A 149 -11.65 25.19 -14.76
N ALA A 150 -11.59 24.75 -16.01
CA ALA A 150 -11.81 25.60 -17.17
C ALA A 150 -13.04 25.14 -17.96
N GLY A 151 -13.77 26.11 -18.54
CA GLY A 151 -14.79 25.84 -19.54
C GLY A 151 -14.17 25.42 -20.88
N ALA A 152 -15.00 24.97 -21.82
CA ALA A 152 -14.56 24.42 -23.10
C ALA A 152 -13.61 25.36 -23.87
N ALA A 153 -13.86 26.67 -23.90
CA ALA A 153 -13.03 27.62 -24.65
C ALA A 153 -11.63 27.78 -24.04
N ASP A 154 -11.54 27.98 -22.72
CA ASP A 154 -10.26 28.12 -22.02
C ASP A 154 -9.46 26.81 -22.06
N TYR A 155 -10.17 25.67 -21.92
CA TYR A 155 -9.55 24.37 -22.05
C TYR A 155 -9.04 24.11 -23.48
N ALA A 156 -9.78 24.51 -24.52
CA ALA A 156 -9.31 24.42 -25.91
C ALA A 156 -8.01 25.20 -26.12
N ALA A 157 -7.94 26.44 -25.62
CA ALA A 157 -6.74 27.27 -25.75
C ALA A 157 -5.52 26.64 -25.07
N PHE A 158 -5.70 26.15 -23.84
CA PHE A 158 -4.64 25.47 -23.09
C PHE A 158 -4.21 24.15 -23.75
N ALA A 159 -5.17 23.27 -24.03
CA ALA A 159 -4.92 21.94 -24.57
C ALA A 159 -4.33 22.00 -25.99
N GLY A 160 -4.80 22.94 -26.82
CA GLY A 160 -4.26 23.20 -28.15
C GLY A 160 -2.78 23.57 -28.10
N THR A 161 -2.41 24.49 -27.20
CA THR A 161 -1.02 24.91 -26.98
C THR A 161 -0.16 23.74 -26.50
N GLN A 162 -0.63 22.98 -25.49
CA GLN A 162 0.09 21.81 -24.98
C GLN A 162 0.29 20.73 -26.05
N ARG A 163 -0.72 20.50 -26.89
CA ARG A 163 -0.65 19.51 -27.96
C ARG A 163 0.29 19.96 -29.09
N SER A 164 0.24 21.23 -29.48
CA SER A 164 1.18 21.82 -30.45
C SER A 164 2.63 21.71 -29.96
N ASN A 165 2.89 22.09 -28.70
CA ASN A 165 4.23 21.93 -28.08
C ASN A 165 4.69 20.47 -28.04
N ARG A 166 3.76 19.52 -27.89
CA ARG A 166 4.07 18.09 -27.98
C ARG A 166 4.45 17.70 -29.41
N PHE A 167 3.78 18.22 -30.44
CA PHE A 167 4.11 17.96 -31.83
C PHE A 167 5.50 18.54 -32.19
N ILE A 168 5.75 19.79 -31.81
CA ILE A 168 7.06 20.45 -31.94
C ILE A 168 8.17 19.58 -31.35
N ARG A 169 8.01 19.11 -30.11
CA ARG A 169 9.04 18.27 -29.46
C ARG A 169 9.17 16.88 -30.08
N ASN A 170 8.06 16.20 -30.37
CA ASN A 170 8.09 14.81 -30.81
C ASN A 170 8.55 14.64 -32.25
N TRP A 171 8.31 15.65 -33.09
CA TRP A 171 8.62 15.61 -34.52
C TRP A 171 9.61 16.69 -34.95
N HIS A 172 10.18 17.45 -34.01
CA HIS A 172 11.15 18.51 -34.31
C HIS A 172 10.62 19.54 -35.32
N LEU A 173 9.34 19.87 -35.21
CA LEU A 173 8.72 20.93 -36.03
C LEU A 173 9.18 22.31 -35.57
N SER A 174 9.05 23.30 -36.43
CA SER A 174 9.27 24.70 -36.11
C SER A 174 8.24 25.21 -35.08
N GLU A 175 8.59 26.30 -34.40
CA GLU A 175 7.72 26.93 -33.39
C GLU A 175 6.36 27.36 -33.98
N HIS A 176 6.35 27.79 -35.25
CA HIS A 176 5.16 28.19 -35.99
C HIS A 176 4.89 27.27 -37.18
N TRP A 177 4.88 25.96 -36.91
CA TRP A 177 4.75 24.95 -37.94
C TRP A 177 3.43 25.01 -38.73
N SER A 178 3.49 24.58 -39.99
CA SER A 178 2.35 24.46 -40.90
C SER A 178 2.02 22.99 -41.20
N PHE A 179 0.84 22.73 -41.77
CA PHE A 179 0.45 21.38 -42.15
C PHE A 179 1.41 20.73 -43.18
N GLU A 180 1.99 21.53 -44.07
CA GLU A 180 2.97 21.09 -45.07
C GLU A 180 4.28 20.67 -44.41
N GLU A 181 4.73 21.40 -43.38
CA GLU A 181 5.89 21.00 -42.58
C GLU A 181 5.62 19.67 -41.86
N LEU A 182 4.45 19.54 -41.23
CA LEU A 182 4.05 18.30 -40.59
C LEU A 182 4.09 17.13 -41.60
N LEU A 183 3.52 17.29 -42.79
CA LEU A 183 3.54 16.27 -43.86
C LEU A 183 4.96 15.91 -44.30
N ALA A 184 5.84 16.89 -44.43
CA ALA A 184 7.24 16.67 -44.82
C ALA A 184 8.00 15.85 -43.76
N VAL A 185 7.70 16.06 -42.48
CA VAL A 185 8.39 15.42 -41.36
C VAL A 185 7.84 14.03 -41.04
N VAL A 186 6.52 13.87 -40.91
CA VAL A 186 5.92 12.59 -40.50
C VAL A 186 5.55 11.69 -41.68
N GLY A 187 5.64 12.20 -42.90
CA GLY A 187 5.22 11.53 -44.13
C GLY A 187 3.71 11.64 -44.42
N PRO A 188 3.30 11.39 -45.68
CA PRO A 188 1.94 11.69 -46.16
C PRO A 188 0.85 10.85 -45.49
N GLU A 189 1.11 9.57 -45.21
CA GLU A 189 0.14 8.68 -44.57
C GLU A 189 -0.17 9.12 -43.13
N LYS A 190 0.88 9.35 -42.34
CA LYS A 190 0.73 9.78 -40.95
C LYS A 190 0.14 11.18 -40.87
N GLY A 191 0.58 12.10 -41.73
CA GLY A 191 0.03 13.44 -41.81
C GLY A 191 -1.46 13.44 -42.20
N ALA A 192 -1.88 12.61 -43.15
CA ALA A 192 -3.31 12.44 -43.49
C ALA A 192 -4.13 11.84 -42.33
N SER A 193 -3.55 10.93 -41.54
CA SER A 193 -4.18 10.44 -40.32
C SER A 193 -4.38 11.55 -39.29
N LEU A 194 -3.34 12.35 -39.02
CA LEU A 194 -3.40 13.46 -38.07
C LEU A 194 -4.35 14.57 -38.56
N SER A 195 -4.35 14.84 -39.86
CA SER A 195 -5.31 15.73 -40.54
C SER A 195 -6.75 15.36 -40.24
N ARG A 196 -7.13 14.09 -40.43
CA ARG A 196 -8.47 13.62 -40.12
C ARG A 196 -8.78 13.62 -38.63
N GLN A 197 -7.81 13.26 -37.81
CA GLN A 197 -8.00 13.20 -36.35
C GLN A 197 -8.23 14.58 -35.74
N TYR A 198 -7.50 15.59 -36.19
CA TYR A 198 -7.49 16.94 -35.60
C TYR A 198 -8.14 18.00 -36.49
N SER A 199 -8.72 17.62 -37.63
CA SER A 199 -9.29 18.53 -38.63
C SER A 199 -8.32 19.60 -39.12
N ILE A 200 -7.03 19.28 -39.22
CA ILE A 200 -6.00 20.19 -39.76
C ILE A 200 -5.86 19.99 -41.27
N HIS A 201 -5.80 21.06 -42.05
CA HIS A 201 -5.69 21.01 -43.51
C HIS A 201 -4.69 22.02 -44.06
N ALA A 202 -4.34 21.84 -45.34
CA ALA A 202 -3.42 22.74 -46.04
C ALA A 202 -3.92 24.19 -46.01
N GLY A 203 -2.98 25.12 -45.90
CA GLY A 203 -3.25 26.56 -45.85
C GLY A 203 -3.74 27.10 -44.50
N MET A 204 -3.91 26.28 -43.46
CA MET A 204 -4.15 26.78 -42.11
C MET A 204 -2.89 27.44 -41.53
N SER A 205 -3.08 28.59 -40.89
CA SER A 205 -2.09 29.22 -40.03
C SER A 205 -1.80 28.37 -38.79
N HIS A 206 -0.66 28.62 -38.14
CA HIS A 206 -0.29 27.95 -36.90
C HIS A 206 -1.38 28.10 -35.82
N ASP A 207 -1.93 29.30 -35.67
CA ASP A 207 -2.97 29.58 -34.67
C ASP A 207 -4.27 28.81 -34.96
N GLU A 208 -4.66 28.70 -36.24
CA GLU A 208 -5.81 27.87 -36.64
C GLU A 208 -5.56 26.38 -36.34
N ILE A 209 -4.33 25.91 -36.55
CA ILE A 209 -3.93 24.54 -36.22
C ILE A 209 -4.01 24.30 -34.70
N VAL A 210 -3.45 25.21 -33.90
CA VAL A 210 -3.50 25.16 -32.43
C VAL A 210 -4.94 25.12 -31.94
N ALA A 211 -5.82 25.97 -32.51
CA ALA A 211 -7.24 25.97 -32.20
C ALA A 211 -7.92 24.64 -32.55
N ALA A 212 -7.62 24.06 -33.71
CA ALA A 212 -8.18 22.77 -34.13
C ALA A 212 -7.74 21.61 -33.23
N LEU A 213 -6.46 21.58 -32.82
CA LEU A 213 -5.94 20.63 -31.84
C LEU A 213 -6.70 20.75 -30.50
N GLY A 214 -6.86 21.98 -30.01
CA GLY A 214 -7.56 22.27 -28.76
C GLY A 214 -9.01 21.80 -28.76
N TRP A 215 -9.76 22.10 -29.82
CA TRP A 215 -11.16 21.68 -29.94
C TRP A 215 -11.33 20.17 -30.06
N GLN A 216 -10.33 19.45 -30.58
CA GLN A 216 -10.38 17.99 -30.60
C GLN A 216 -10.22 17.39 -29.19
N GLU A 217 -9.38 17.98 -28.34
CA GLU A 217 -9.27 17.57 -26.93
C GLU A 217 -10.55 17.89 -26.16
N VAL A 218 -11.20 19.03 -26.43
CA VAL A 218 -12.52 19.37 -25.87
C VAL A 218 -13.57 18.33 -26.26
N LYS A 219 -13.63 17.93 -27.53
CA LYS A 219 -14.58 16.90 -28.00
C LYS A 219 -14.35 15.57 -27.31
N ALA A 220 -13.10 15.12 -27.21
CA ALA A 220 -12.74 13.88 -26.54
C ALA A 220 -13.13 13.91 -25.06
N TYR A 221 -12.82 15.00 -24.36
CA TYR A 221 -13.21 15.20 -22.96
C TYR A 221 -14.73 15.24 -22.79
N ALA A 222 -15.44 15.99 -23.64
CA ALA A 222 -16.89 16.09 -23.59
C ALA A 222 -17.56 14.72 -23.82
N GLU A 223 -17.06 13.92 -24.77
CA GLU A 223 -17.55 12.57 -25.02
C GLU A 223 -17.32 11.65 -23.82
N GLU A 224 -16.11 11.62 -23.27
CA GLU A 224 -15.75 10.79 -22.12
C GLU A 224 -16.63 11.12 -20.89
N LYS A 225 -16.81 12.41 -20.62
CA LYS A 225 -17.57 12.89 -19.46
C LYS A 225 -19.07 13.06 -19.73
N LYS A 226 -19.53 12.75 -20.94
CA LYS A 226 -20.92 12.91 -21.40
C LYS A 226 -21.46 14.33 -21.24
N LEU A 227 -20.65 15.31 -21.60
CA LEU A 227 -20.92 16.74 -21.57
C LEU A 227 -21.25 17.28 -22.97
N PRO A 228 -21.95 18.42 -23.08
CA PRO A 228 -22.01 19.15 -24.35
C PRO A 228 -20.61 19.67 -24.72
N VAL A 229 -20.30 19.78 -26.03
CA VAL A 229 -18.98 20.23 -26.51
C VAL A 229 -18.64 21.66 -26.08
N ASN A 230 -19.64 22.48 -25.78
CA ASN A 230 -19.50 23.84 -25.26
C ASN A 230 -19.69 23.93 -23.74
N PHE A 231 -19.28 22.89 -23.01
CA PHE A 231 -19.44 22.82 -21.56
C PHE A 231 -18.84 24.02 -20.82
N THR A 232 -19.49 24.40 -19.73
CA THR A 232 -19.00 25.35 -18.73
C THR A 232 -18.07 24.65 -17.74
N ALA A 233 -17.27 25.44 -17.01
CA ALA A 233 -16.44 24.90 -15.92
C ALA A 233 -17.29 24.16 -14.88
N ASP A 234 -18.47 24.70 -14.53
CA ASP A 234 -19.39 24.08 -13.57
C ASP A 234 -19.92 22.74 -14.07
N GLU A 235 -20.29 22.61 -15.35
CA GLU A 235 -20.73 21.33 -15.92
C GLU A 235 -19.62 20.28 -15.87
N ALA A 236 -18.37 20.67 -16.16
CA ALA A 236 -17.21 19.78 -16.01
C ALA A 236 -17.02 19.34 -14.56
N VAL A 237 -17.14 20.27 -13.60
CA VAL A 237 -17.04 19.99 -12.16
C VAL A 237 -18.13 19.02 -11.72
N GLN A 238 -19.37 19.22 -12.16
CA GLN A 238 -20.49 18.34 -11.83
C GLN A 238 -20.29 16.92 -12.38
N ALA A 239 -19.81 16.77 -13.62
CA ALA A 239 -19.55 15.46 -14.21
C ALA A 239 -18.46 14.68 -13.45
N GLU A 240 -17.33 15.32 -13.13
CA GLU A 240 -16.25 14.70 -12.36
C GLU A 240 -16.65 14.44 -10.89
N GLY A 241 -17.40 15.36 -10.28
CA GLY A 241 -17.93 15.19 -8.94
C GLY A 241 -18.94 14.03 -8.85
N ALA A 242 -19.76 13.80 -9.88
CA ALA A 242 -20.68 12.66 -9.93
C ALA A 242 -19.95 11.31 -9.99
N LEU A 243 -18.85 11.23 -10.75
CA LEU A 243 -17.96 10.04 -10.74
C LEU A 243 -17.36 9.81 -9.35
N SER A 244 -17.02 10.90 -8.66
CA SER A 244 -16.48 10.84 -7.32
C SER A 244 -17.46 10.29 -6.30
N LEU A 245 -18.75 10.66 -6.40
CA LEU A 245 -19.79 10.07 -5.56
C LEU A 245 -19.89 8.55 -5.78
N ARG A 246 -19.64 8.05 -6.99
CA ARG A 246 -19.59 6.60 -7.26
C ARG A 246 -18.42 5.94 -6.53
N ASN A 247 -17.23 6.54 -6.57
CA ASN A 247 -16.07 6.00 -5.86
C ASN A 247 -16.31 5.97 -4.34
N VAL A 248 -16.87 7.06 -3.77
CA VAL A 248 -17.27 7.08 -2.35
C VAL A 248 -18.29 5.97 -2.05
N ARG A 249 -19.20 5.67 -2.96
CA ARG A 249 -20.14 4.55 -2.80
C ARG A 249 -19.42 3.20 -2.75
N GLU A 250 -18.42 2.99 -3.59
CA GLU A 250 -17.62 1.75 -3.64
C GLU A 250 -16.77 1.58 -2.37
N ASP A 251 -16.14 2.65 -1.88
CA ASP A 251 -15.28 2.65 -0.68
C ASP A 251 -16.02 2.31 0.62
N PHE A 252 -17.35 2.46 0.62
CA PHE A 252 -18.26 2.07 1.70
C PHE A 252 -19.11 0.84 1.33
N TRP A 253 -18.58 -0.08 0.52
CA TRP A 253 -19.20 -1.36 0.13
C TRP A 253 -20.61 -1.24 -0.47
N GLY A 254 -20.89 -0.16 -1.18
CA GLY A 254 -22.20 0.08 -1.76
C GLY A 254 -23.30 0.47 -0.75
N ALA A 255 -22.95 0.71 0.53
CA ALA A 255 -23.89 1.16 1.55
C ALA A 255 -24.32 2.63 1.41
N ALA A 256 -23.69 3.36 0.49
CA ALA A 256 -24.09 4.71 0.15
C ALA A 256 -25.37 4.73 -0.69
N PRO A 257 -26.30 5.66 -0.40
CA PRO A 257 -27.64 5.61 -0.97
C PRO A 257 -27.53 5.85 -2.47
N LEU A 258 -28.22 5.03 -3.28
CA LEU A 258 -28.41 5.35 -4.71
C LEU A 258 -29.22 6.65 -4.86
N THR A 259 -30.10 6.91 -3.89
CA THR A 259 -30.97 8.08 -3.72
C THR A 259 -30.88 8.60 -2.29
N GLY A 260 -30.62 9.90 -2.10
CA GLY A 260 -30.43 10.55 -0.78
C GLY A 260 -29.12 11.35 -0.71
N GLU A 261 -29.00 12.23 0.28
CA GLU A 261 -27.83 13.11 0.44
C GLU A 261 -26.69 12.41 1.19
N ILE A 262 -25.49 12.43 0.61
CA ILE A 262 -24.24 12.18 1.34
C ILE A 262 -23.90 13.46 2.11
N ASN A 263 -24.07 13.40 3.43
CA ASN A 263 -23.79 14.48 4.37
C ASN A 263 -23.01 13.95 5.59
N GLU A 264 -22.77 14.83 6.57
CA GLU A 264 -22.06 14.50 7.81
C GLU A 264 -22.66 13.29 8.55
N GLU A 265 -23.97 13.27 8.79
CA GLU A 265 -24.63 12.19 9.53
C GLU A 265 -24.48 10.84 8.82
N TRP A 266 -24.65 10.84 7.49
CA TRP A 266 -24.43 9.65 6.68
C TRP A 266 -22.98 9.16 6.79
N LEU A 267 -22.00 10.07 6.69
CA LEU A 267 -20.58 9.74 6.78
C LEU A 267 -20.23 9.15 8.15
N ILE A 268 -20.67 9.77 9.25
CA ILE A 268 -20.43 9.29 10.62
C ILE A 268 -21.03 7.89 10.80
N ARG A 269 -22.29 7.69 10.38
CA ARG A 269 -22.96 6.38 10.49
C ARG A 269 -22.19 5.30 9.74
N ASN A 270 -21.77 5.57 8.51
CA ASN A 270 -21.07 4.57 7.69
C ASN A 270 -19.62 4.36 8.13
N ALA A 271 -18.96 5.38 8.68
CA ALA A 271 -17.66 5.24 9.34
C ALA A 271 -17.74 4.30 10.55
N ARG A 272 -18.80 4.40 11.37
CA ARG A 272 -19.03 3.46 12.50
C ARG A 272 -19.28 2.02 12.03
N ILE A 273 -20.04 1.83 10.96
CA ILE A 273 -20.27 0.51 10.36
C ILE A 273 -18.94 -0.07 9.86
N LYS A 274 -18.15 0.74 9.15
CA LYS A 274 -16.82 0.36 8.65
C LYS A 274 -15.82 0.03 9.75
N ALA A 275 -15.77 0.85 10.81
CA ALA A 275 -14.96 0.58 11.99
C ALA A 275 -15.38 -0.73 12.68
N SER A 276 -16.69 -0.95 12.86
CA SER A 276 -17.23 -2.18 13.44
C SER A 276 -16.87 -3.41 12.61
N PHE A 277 -16.95 -3.34 11.28
CA PHE A 277 -16.57 -4.42 10.39
C PHE A 277 -15.09 -4.79 10.53
N TYR A 278 -14.20 -3.79 10.50
CA TYR A 278 -12.76 -4.04 10.64
C TYR A 278 -12.41 -4.64 12.01
N LEU A 279 -13.04 -4.19 13.09
CA LEU A 279 -12.85 -4.80 14.41
C LEU A 279 -13.25 -6.27 14.43
N THR A 280 -14.38 -6.64 13.83
CA THR A 280 -14.80 -8.05 13.75
C THR A 280 -13.85 -8.89 12.88
N LYS A 281 -13.28 -8.30 11.83
CA LYS A 281 -12.29 -8.94 10.97
C LYS A 281 -10.95 -9.13 11.67
N ASP A 282 -10.50 -8.13 12.41
CA ASP A 282 -9.18 -8.10 13.05
C ASP A 282 -9.15 -8.93 14.34
N TYR A 283 -10.29 -9.07 15.02
CA TYR A 283 -10.42 -9.85 16.26
C TYR A 283 -11.55 -10.90 16.17
N PRO A 284 -11.42 -11.88 15.27
CA PRO A 284 -12.45 -12.90 15.07
C PRO A 284 -12.69 -13.68 16.38
N GLY A 285 -13.95 -13.71 16.82
CA GLY A 285 -14.36 -14.37 18.07
C GLY A 285 -14.65 -13.41 19.23
N LEU A 286 -14.21 -12.16 19.15
CA LEU A 286 -14.70 -11.09 20.03
C LEU A 286 -16.01 -10.53 19.45
N GLN A 287 -17.14 -11.11 19.85
CA GLN A 287 -18.48 -10.68 19.46
C GLN A 287 -19.12 -9.79 20.53
N GLY A 288 -20.02 -8.90 20.10
CA GLY A 288 -20.72 -7.98 21.00
C GLY A 288 -19.83 -6.88 21.56
N ASN A 289 -20.27 -6.21 22.63
CA ASN A 289 -19.50 -5.17 23.30
C ASN A 289 -18.48 -5.82 24.23
N PHE A 290 -17.22 -5.90 23.81
CA PHE A 290 -16.13 -6.41 24.62
C PHE A 290 -15.40 -5.27 25.35
N ASP A 291 -14.82 -5.58 26.50
CA ASP A 291 -13.96 -4.66 27.25
C ASP A 291 -12.46 -4.88 26.95
N GLU A 292 -11.63 -3.97 27.46
CA GLU A 292 -10.18 -4.05 27.37
C GLU A 292 -9.62 -5.39 27.88
N LYS A 293 -10.16 -5.94 28.96
CA LYS A 293 -9.66 -7.20 29.53
C LYS A 293 -9.92 -8.36 28.57
N GLN A 294 -11.11 -8.43 27.99
CA GLN A 294 -11.47 -9.44 26.99
C GLN A 294 -10.60 -9.32 25.74
N LEU A 295 -10.30 -8.10 25.29
CA LEU A 295 -9.36 -7.88 24.19
C LEU A 295 -7.93 -8.31 24.57
N PHE A 296 -7.48 -8.00 25.78
CA PHE A 296 -6.16 -8.44 26.25
C PHE A 296 -6.05 -9.97 26.33
N ASP A 297 -7.06 -10.64 26.88
CA ASP A 297 -7.11 -12.11 26.94
C ASP A 297 -7.14 -12.74 25.53
N TYR A 298 -7.78 -12.07 24.57
CA TYR A 298 -7.72 -12.46 23.16
C TYR A 298 -6.31 -12.32 22.59
N LEU A 299 -5.66 -11.17 22.80
CA LEU A 299 -4.32 -10.88 22.32
C LEU A 299 -3.27 -11.83 22.90
N ILE A 300 -3.44 -12.31 24.14
CA ILE A 300 -2.58 -13.35 24.73
C ILE A 300 -2.70 -14.65 23.91
N LYS A 301 -3.93 -15.09 23.61
CA LYS A 301 -4.15 -16.31 22.83
C LYS A 301 -3.64 -16.17 21.40
N ASP A 302 -3.82 -15.00 20.81
CA ASP A 302 -3.31 -14.68 19.47
C ASP A 302 -1.78 -14.71 19.44
N ALA A 303 -1.11 -14.09 20.43
CA ALA A 303 0.35 -14.09 20.53
C ALA A 303 0.93 -15.49 20.78
N ASP A 304 0.31 -16.30 21.65
CA ASP A 304 0.72 -17.69 21.86
C ASP A 304 0.52 -18.54 20.61
N LYS A 305 -0.62 -18.38 19.92
CA LYS A 305 -0.90 -19.06 18.66
C LYS A 305 0.11 -18.68 17.58
N GLU A 306 0.40 -17.40 17.40
CA GLU A 306 1.40 -16.90 16.45
C GLU A 306 2.77 -17.54 16.71
N MET A 307 3.22 -17.56 17.97
CA MET A 307 4.47 -18.20 18.37
C MET A 307 4.49 -19.71 18.08
N ARG A 308 3.39 -20.42 18.38
CA ARG A 308 3.27 -21.86 18.10
C ARG A 308 3.24 -22.17 16.61
N ASP A 309 2.52 -21.38 15.82
CA ASP A 309 2.41 -21.56 14.37
C ASP A 309 3.77 -21.29 13.68
N CYS A 310 4.56 -20.34 14.19
CA CYS A 310 5.90 -20.02 13.68
C CYS A 310 6.96 -21.06 14.07
N TYR A 311 6.92 -21.59 15.29
CA TYR A 311 8.01 -22.44 15.83
C TYR A 311 7.61 -23.91 16.09
N GLY A 312 6.36 -24.28 15.88
CA GLY A 312 5.88 -25.67 15.93
C GLY A 312 5.73 -26.27 17.34
N PHE A 313 5.57 -25.47 18.38
CA PHE A 313 5.49 -25.97 19.77
C PHE A 313 4.16 -26.65 20.10
N VAL A 314 4.22 -27.91 20.58
CA VAL A 314 3.04 -28.73 20.97
C VAL A 314 2.79 -28.74 22.50
N GLY A 315 3.61 -28.03 23.29
CA GLY A 315 3.51 -27.97 24.76
C GLY A 315 3.98 -26.64 25.34
N PRO A 316 4.28 -26.59 26.65
CA PRO A 316 5.00 -25.46 27.24
C PRO A 316 6.31 -25.22 26.49
N TYR A 317 6.65 -23.94 26.30
CA TYR A 317 7.93 -23.49 25.76
C TYR A 317 8.46 -22.35 26.61
N GLY A 318 9.76 -22.10 26.55
CA GLY A 318 10.39 -20.92 27.11
C GLY A 318 11.47 -20.37 26.20
N GLU A 319 12.21 -19.38 26.71
CA GLU A 319 13.28 -18.68 26.00
C GLU A 319 14.24 -19.63 25.28
N ALA A 320 14.75 -20.64 25.97
CA ALA A 320 15.72 -21.58 25.41
C ALA A 320 15.15 -22.40 24.24
N ASP A 321 13.86 -22.75 24.30
CA ASP A 321 13.19 -23.50 23.23
C ASP A 321 13.02 -22.63 21.98
N VAL A 322 12.62 -21.37 22.16
CA VAL A 322 12.45 -20.41 21.05
C VAL A 322 13.78 -20.05 20.42
N ALA A 323 14.79 -19.74 21.24
CA ALA A 323 16.13 -19.44 20.76
C ALA A 323 16.75 -20.62 19.97
N LYS A 324 16.52 -21.85 20.45
CA LYS A 324 16.93 -23.07 19.73
C LYS A 324 16.19 -23.23 18.41
N ALA A 325 14.86 -23.10 18.41
CA ALA A 325 14.05 -23.28 17.21
C ALA A 325 14.36 -22.24 16.12
N ALA A 326 14.68 -20.99 16.52
CA ALA A 326 15.16 -19.95 15.62
C ALA A 326 16.51 -20.31 14.97
N ALA A 327 17.47 -20.76 15.78
CA ALA A 327 18.79 -21.16 15.30
C ALA A 327 18.73 -22.40 14.38
N ASP A 328 17.95 -23.42 14.75
CA ASP A 328 17.73 -24.62 13.94
C ASP A 328 17.11 -24.27 12.58
N SER A 329 16.12 -23.36 12.56
CA SER A 329 15.45 -22.89 11.34
C SER A 329 16.42 -22.15 10.41
N LEU A 330 17.19 -21.18 10.92
CA LEU A 330 18.14 -20.42 10.09
C LEU A 330 19.20 -21.33 9.46
N LEU A 331 19.73 -22.30 10.22
CA LEU A 331 20.70 -23.26 9.68
C LEU A 331 20.07 -24.18 8.64
N ALA A 332 18.83 -24.65 8.83
CA ALA A 332 18.13 -25.46 7.85
C ALA A 332 17.90 -24.69 6.54
N GLU A 333 17.40 -23.46 6.62
CA GLU A 333 17.19 -22.59 5.46
C GLU A 333 18.51 -22.31 4.73
N THR A 334 19.56 -21.91 5.46
CA THR A 334 20.89 -21.64 4.88
C THR A 334 21.44 -22.88 4.15
N ARG A 335 21.28 -24.08 4.71
CA ARG A 335 21.73 -25.32 4.07
C ARG A 335 20.96 -25.64 2.80
N LEU A 336 19.63 -25.60 2.87
CA LEU A 336 18.76 -25.91 1.72
C LEU A 336 19.00 -24.91 0.58
N GLU A 337 19.16 -23.64 0.92
CA GLU A 337 19.24 -22.55 -0.03
C GLU A 337 20.60 -22.49 -0.76
N TYR A 338 21.67 -22.88 -0.08
CA TYR A 338 23.03 -22.86 -0.61
C TYR A 338 23.61 -24.25 -0.89
N ASP A 339 22.78 -25.30 -0.83
CA ASP A 339 23.17 -26.72 -0.99
C ASP A 339 24.41 -27.09 -0.14
N LEU A 340 24.41 -26.62 1.10
CA LEU A 340 25.54 -26.79 2.01
C LEU A 340 25.44 -28.11 2.79
N PRO A 341 26.58 -28.76 3.08
CA PRO A 341 26.60 -29.94 3.93
C PRO A 341 26.22 -29.59 5.38
N LEU A 342 25.96 -30.64 6.16
CA LEU A 342 26.00 -30.54 7.62
C LEU A 342 27.38 -30.06 8.06
N HIS A 343 27.45 -29.19 9.07
CA HIS A 343 28.72 -28.69 9.61
C HIS A 343 29.52 -27.82 8.62
N PHE A 344 28.82 -26.95 7.89
CA PHE A 344 29.45 -26.04 6.96
C PHE A 344 30.28 -24.96 7.68
N SER A 345 31.36 -24.54 7.03
CA SER A 345 32.20 -23.41 7.40
C SER A 345 31.76 -22.13 6.69
N GLN A 346 32.16 -20.97 7.23
CA GLN A 346 31.94 -19.69 6.59
C GLN A 346 32.49 -19.65 5.15
N GLU A 347 33.65 -20.26 4.88
CA GLU A 347 34.24 -20.30 3.54
C GLU A 347 33.36 -21.06 2.53
N GLN A 348 32.73 -22.16 2.96
CA GLN A 348 31.78 -22.92 2.14
C GLN A 348 30.53 -22.09 1.85
N LEU A 349 29.99 -21.39 2.85
CA LEU A 349 28.87 -20.47 2.67
C LEU A 349 29.25 -19.33 1.71
N ASP A 350 30.38 -18.66 1.92
CA ASP A 350 30.93 -17.61 1.06
C ASP A 350 31.04 -18.05 -0.40
N THR A 351 31.55 -19.27 -0.61
CA THR A 351 31.72 -19.87 -1.94
C THR A 351 30.36 -20.13 -2.60
N ALA A 352 29.43 -20.75 -1.88
CA ALA A 352 28.09 -21.03 -2.38
C ALA A 352 27.30 -19.73 -2.71
N MET A 353 27.41 -18.72 -1.85
CA MET A 353 26.81 -17.39 -2.09
C MET A 353 27.35 -16.73 -3.36
N LYS A 354 28.66 -16.80 -3.59
CA LYS A 354 29.29 -16.26 -4.82
C LYS A 354 28.87 -17.04 -6.07
N ALA A 355 28.76 -18.36 -5.98
CA ALA A 355 28.29 -19.20 -7.09
C ALA A 355 26.84 -18.87 -7.46
N ARG A 356 25.96 -18.67 -6.47
CA ARG A 356 24.55 -18.39 -6.69
C ARG A 356 24.27 -17.00 -7.26
N LYS A 357 25.02 -15.96 -6.85
CA LYS A 357 24.95 -14.62 -7.46
C LYS A 357 25.24 -14.62 -8.98
N ARG A 358 25.97 -15.62 -9.48
CA ARG A 358 26.23 -15.78 -10.93
C ARG A 358 25.07 -16.43 -11.69
N TYR A 359 24.10 -17.00 -10.99
CA TYR A 359 22.98 -17.76 -11.54
C TYR A 359 21.62 -17.10 -11.40
N VAL A 360 21.54 -15.87 -10.88
CA VAL A 360 20.28 -15.09 -10.92
C VAL A 360 20.00 -14.77 -12.40
N PRO A 361 18.98 -15.37 -13.04
CA PRO A 361 18.60 -14.95 -14.37
C PRO A 361 18.09 -13.52 -14.24
N ILE A 362 18.66 -12.62 -15.04
CA ILE A 362 18.08 -11.29 -15.21
C ILE A 362 16.75 -11.53 -15.93
N TYR A 363 15.65 -11.52 -15.16
CA TYR A 363 14.29 -11.47 -15.69
C TYR A 363 13.83 -10.02 -15.82
#